data_AF-A0A3S5J661-F1
#
_entry.id   AF-A0A3S5J661-F1
#
_cell.length_a   1.000
_cell.length_b   1.000
_cell.length_c   1.000
_cell.angle_alpha   90.00
_cell.angle_beta   90.00
_cell.angle_gamma   90.00
#
_symmetry.space_group_name_H-M   'P 1'
#
loop_
_entity.id
_entity.type
_entity.pdbx_description
1 polymer ?
#
loop_
_entity_poly.entity_id
_entity_poly.type
_entity_poly.pdbx_seq_one_letter_code
_entity_poly.pdbx_strand_id
1 'polypeptide(L)'
;MKKPSIPSRREFIAATAVGAAGAILPSQSPAAAQSAPPEPESKATPPSGSSDDLRVAVVGLRGRGWNHTMGFARLPGVRVVALCDVDSDVLDRRAAECAAGGKNRPAFEVETTGDVRTLLDRDDIDVISIATPNHTHSMLACWALDAGKHVYCEKPVSHVVEEGQRIVDAAKRNGRICASGTQGRSASSVRSAIDFVHSGGLGKVHCSRGLCYKPRRSIGADTGPKFVPSSIDYDRWLGPVAYQPLDRRQLHYDWHWNLATGNGDLGNQGIHQMDIARWALDQGAMPNAVASVGGRLGYQDAGDSPNTQVAIFDCGEAPLVFEVRGLPKDKASQSGKWEMDRYEGQSIGNIVHGENGMVRISNSYSWADFIDGDGKKQQEWKGGGDHFANFVEAVRADDEAILTAPIVEGHLSSAFCHLGILSHQLGDAATPSEIDVAWADDPIATDAWNRMRSHLTANAVDLSATPVVLGRPLRVQASGDTIIGDPEATAMLVRNCREPYSF
;
A
#
# COMPACT_ATOMS: atom_id res chain seq x y z
N MET A 1 49.93 -11.35 -16.79
CA MET A 1 48.97 -12.31 -16.22
C MET A 1 47.61 -12.09 -16.89
N LYS A 2 46.99 -13.18 -17.35
CA LYS A 2 45.88 -13.19 -18.32
C LYS A 2 44.55 -12.75 -17.68
N LYS A 3 43.76 -11.96 -18.42
CA LYS A 3 42.36 -11.62 -18.12
C LYS A 3 41.47 -12.88 -18.18
N PRO A 4 40.51 -13.09 -17.27
CA PRO A 4 39.45 -14.07 -17.47
C PRO A 4 38.33 -13.50 -18.36
N SER A 5 38.01 -14.26 -19.40
CA SER A 5 36.97 -14.00 -20.41
C SER A 5 35.59 -14.47 -19.96
N ILE A 6 34.57 -13.71 -20.36
CA ILE A 6 33.13 -13.99 -20.21
C ILE A 6 32.71 -15.14 -21.15
N PRO A 7 31.92 -16.14 -20.73
CA PRO A 7 31.29 -17.09 -21.66
C PRO A 7 29.97 -16.54 -22.22
N SER A 8 29.82 -16.57 -23.54
CA SER A 8 28.61 -16.21 -24.27
C SER A 8 27.65 -17.40 -24.44
N ARG A 9 26.34 -17.09 -24.42
CA ARG A 9 25.21 -17.96 -24.74
C ARG A 9 25.32 -18.59 -26.14
N ARG A 10 25.60 -19.89 -26.23
CA ARG A 10 25.12 -20.87 -27.24
C ARG A 10 26.04 -22.08 -27.20
N GLU A 11 25.57 -23.18 -26.61
CA GLU A 11 25.99 -24.58 -26.82
C GLU A 11 25.52 -25.42 -25.63
N PHE A 12 24.37 -26.11 -25.74
CA PHE A 12 24.21 -27.50 -25.29
C PHE A 12 22.78 -28.04 -25.56
N ILE A 13 22.53 -28.53 -26.77
CA ILE A 13 21.57 -29.61 -27.02
C ILE A 13 22.28 -30.60 -27.94
N ALA A 14 22.55 -31.81 -27.44
CA ALA A 14 22.11 -33.07 -28.04
C ALA A 14 22.96 -34.27 -27.58
N ALA A 15 22.24 -35.39 -27.45
CA ALA A 15 22.67 -36.78 -27.54
C ALA A 15 23.24 -37.46 -26.28
N THR A 16 22.43 -38.33 -25.69
CA THR A 16 22.72 -39.78 -25.76
C THR A 16 21.48 -40.62 -25.43
N ALA A 17 21.16 -41.57 -26.31
CA ALA A 17 20.15 -42.61 -26.15
C ALA A 17 20.85 -43.98 -26.35
N VAL A 18 20.59 -44.92 -25.44
CA VAL A 18 20.78 -46.39 -25.54
C VAL A 18 19.71 -46.97 -24.59
N GLY A 19 18.80 -47.88 -24.90
CA GLY A 19 18.72 -48.90 -25.95
C GLY A 19 18.56 -50.28 -25.28
N ALA A 20 17.34 -50.84 -25.25
CA ALA A 20 17.10 -52.27 -25.01
C ALA A 20 15.75 -52.70 -25.62
N ALA A 21 15.78 -53.77 -26.41
CA ALA A 21 14.71 -54.29 -27.27
C ALA A 21 13.97 -55.51 -26.67
N GLY A 22 12.74 -55.78 -27.13
CA GLY A 22 11.99 -57.01 -26.84
C GLY A 22 10.76 -57.20 -27.76
N ALA A 23 10.64 -58.37 -28.38
CA ALA A 23 9.93 -58.75 -29.61
C ALA A 23 8.37 -58.89 -29.64
N ILE A 24 7.79 -58.52 -30.80
CA ILE A 24 6.89 -59.24 -31.75
C ILE A 24 5.66 -60.06 -31.23
N LEU A 25 4.43 -59.72 -31.70
CA LEU A 25 3.59 -60.50 -32.65
C LEU A 25 2.28 -59.76 -33.04
N PRO A 26 1.71 -59.98 -34.26
CA PRO A 26 0.57 -59.25 -34.84
C PRO A 26 -0.76 -60.04 -34.82
N SER A 27 -1.89 -59.34 -34.91
CA SER A 27 -3.16 -59.92 -35.41
C SER A 27 -4.04 -58.86 -36.09
N GLN A 28 -4.73 -59.28 -37.15
CA GLN A 28 -5.41 -58.48 -38.17
C GLN A 28 -6.88 -58.16 -37.80
N SER A 29 -7.31 -56.92 -38.10
CA SER A 29 -8.57 -56.35 -38.66
C SER A 29 -9.93 -57.13 -38.68
N PRO A 30 -11.10 -56.51 -39.01
CA PRO A 30 -11.54 -55.08 -39.04
C PRO A 30 -12.98 -54.84 -38.49
N ALA A 31 -13.42 -53.58 -38.35
CA ALA A 31 -14.80 -53.14 -38.68
C ALA A 31 -14.92 -51.61 -38.70
N ALA A 32 -15.65 -51.11 -39.68
CA ALA A 32 -15.78 -49.72 -40.09
C ALA A 32 -16.83 -48.90 -39.33
N ALA A 33 -16.75 -47.58 -39.56
CA ALA A 33 -17.86 -46.65 -39.80
C ALA A 33 -18.14 -45.61 -38.69
N GLN A 34 -17.71 -44.35 -38.90
CA GLN A 34 -18.56 -43.25 -39.39
C GLN A 34 -17.85 -41.90 -39.18
N SER A 35 -17.64 -41.20 -40.29
CA SER A 35 -17.15 -39.84 -40.40
C SER A 35 -18.26 -38.83 -40.10
N ALA A 36 -18.01 -37.91 -39.17
CA ALA A 36 -18.75 -36.65 -39.03
C ALA A 36 -17.94 -35.50 -39.67
N PRO A 37 -18.59 -34.48 -40.26
CA PRO A 37 -17.92 -33.44 -41.06
C PRO A 37 -17.16 -32.43 -40.19
N PRO A 38 -16.11 -31.77 -40.72
CA PRO A 38 -15.42 -30.70 -40.00
C PRO A 38 -16.29 -29.45 -39.94
N GLU A 39 -16.52 -28.94 -38.72
CA GLU A 39 -17.06 -27.60 -38.50
C GLU A 39 -16.04 -26.53 -38.94
N PRO A 40 -16.48 -25.39 -39.49
CA PRO A 40 -15.58 -24.40 -40.05
C PRO A 40 -14.80 -23.68 -38.93
N GLU A 41 -13.48 -23.62 -39.11
CA GLU A 41 -12.58 -22.79 -38.32
C GLU A 41 -13.04 -21.32 -38.37
N SER A 42 -13.64 -20.83 -37.28
CA SER A 42 -13.83 -19.40 -37.10
C SER A 42 -12.46 -18.78 -36.82
N LYS A 43 -11.90 -18.08 -37.80
CA LYS A 43 -10.82 -17.13 -37.57
C LYS A 43 -11.33 -16.07 -36.58
N ALA A 44 -10.91 -16.17 -35.32
CA ALA A 44 -11.19 -15.17 -34.32
C ALA A 44 -10.43 -13.89 -34.67
N THR A 45 -11.13 -12.93 -35.25
CA THR A 45 -10.70 -11.54 -35.31
C THR A 45 -10.56 -11.02 -33.87
N PRO A 46 -9.48 -10.32 -33.49
CA PRO A 46 -9.40 -9.69 -32.17
C PRO A 46 -10.56 -8.69 -32.04
N PRO A 47 -11.19 -8.54 -30.85
CA PRO A 47 -12.31 -7.63 -30.69
C PRO A 47 -11.81 -6.20 -30.90
N SER A 48 -12.21 -5.60 -32.02
CA SER A 48 -12.35 -4.15 -32.15
C SER A 48 -13.25 -3.71 -30.99
N GLY A 49 -12.72 -2.90 -30.08
CA GLY A 49 -13.45 -2.46 -28.89
C GLY A 49 -14.80 -1.87 -29.30
N SER A 50 -15.86 -2.23 -28.58
CA SER A 50 -17.10 -1.48 -28.68
C SER A 50 -16.86 -0.07 -28.12
N SER A 51 -17.71 0.90 -28.51
CA SER A 51 -17.70 2.26 -27.93
C SER A 51 -17.90 2.29 -26.40
N ASP A 52 -18.22 1.15 -25.80
CA ASP A 52 -18.69 1.00 -24.42
C ASP A 52 -17.60 0.46 -23.47
N ASP A 53 -16.40 0.14 -24.00
CA ASP A 53 -15.27 -0.31 -23.18
C ASP A 53 -14.69 0.86 -22.37
N LEU A 54 -14.46 0.65 -21.08
CA LEU A 54 -13.77 1.61 -20.22
C LEU A 54 -12.25 1.52 -20.44
N ARG A 55 -11.62 2.63 -20.81
CA ARG A 55 -10.20 2.68 -21.21
C ARG A 55 -9.33 3.23 -20.09
N VAL A 56 -8.36 2.43 -19.66
CA VAL A 56 -7.53 2.69 -18.49
C VAL A 56 -6.09 2.89 -18.89
N ALA A 57 -5.45 3.92 -18.36
CA ALA A 57 -4.00 4.04 -18.34
C ALA A 57 -3.46 3.80 -16.93
N VAL A 58 -2.32 3.11 -16.83
CA VAL A 58 -1.69 2.78 -15.54
C VAL A 58 -0.36 3.52 -15.40
N VAL A 59 -0.19 4.24 -14.30
CA VAL A 59 0.97 5.09 -13.99
C VAL A 59 1.74 4.49 -12.81
N GLY A 60 3.03 4.17 -13.04
CA GLY A 60 3.87 3.36 -12.15
C GLY A 60 3.59 1.88 -12.33
N LEU A 61 4.60 1.08 -12.69
CA LEU A 61 4.42 -0.24 -13.31
C LEU A 61 5.22 -1.39 -12.67
N ARG A 62 5.81 -1.16 -11.49
CA ARG A 62 6.53 -2.20 -10.74
C ARG A 62 5.56 -3.20 -10.10
N GLY A 63 5.71 -3.53 -8.82
CA GLY A 63 4.93 -4.61 -8.19
C GLY A 63 3.43 -4.31 -8.17
N ARG A 64 3.04 -3.21 -7.52
CA ARG A 64 1.63 -2.86 -7.35
C ARG A 64 0.98 -2.36 -8.65
N GLY A 65 1.68 -1.52 -9.42
CA GLY A 65 1.23 -1.08 -10.73
C GLY A 65 0.95 -2.22 -11.72
N TRP A 66 1.75 -3.29 -11.68
CA TRP A 66 1.45 -4.47 -12.49
C TRP A 66 0.19 -5.19 -12.01
N ASN A 67 -0.06 -5.24 -10.70
CA ASN A 67 -1.34 -5.73 -10.17
C ASN A 67 -2.52 -4.87 -10.62
N HIS A 68 -2.36 -3.57 -10.85
CA HIS A 68 -3.40 -2.71 -11.43
C HIS A 68 -3.62 -3.03 -12.90
N THR A 69 -2.52 -3.17 -13.65
CA THR A 69 -2.57 -3.51 -15.07
C THR A 69 -3.33 -4.83 -15.29
N MET A 70 -2.96 -5.89 -14.55
CA MET A 70 -3.68 -7.18 -14.60
C MET A 70 -5.05 -7.08 -13.90
N GLY A 71 -5.13 -6.17 -12.94
CA GLY A 71 -6.30 -5.68 -12.22
C GLY A 71 -7.48 -5.40 -13.12
N PHE A 72 -7.27 -4.39 -13.96
CA PHE A 72 -8.24 -3.88 -14.91
C PHE A 72 -8.36 -4.75 -16.16
N ALA A 73 -7.25 -5.26 -16.70
CA ALA A 73 -7.27 -6.03 -17.95
C ALA A 73 -8.06 -7.34 -17.87
N ARG A 74 -8.34 -7.86 -16.67
CA ARG A 74 -9.20 -9.06 -16.52
C ARG A 74 -10.70 -8.74 -16.47
N LEU A 75 -11.08 -7.48 -16.27
CA LEU A 75 -12.47 -7.11 -16.04
C LEU A 75 -13.22 -7.00 -17.38
N PRO A 76 -14.43 -7.59 -17.50
CA PRO A 76 -15.21 -7.49 -18.73
C PRO A 76 -15.52 -6.03 -19.10
N GLY A 77 -15.30 -5.68 -20.36
CA GLY A 77 -15.52 -4.32 -20.89
C GLY A 77 -14.55 -3.26 -20.36
N VAL A 78 -13.35 -3.67 -19.94
CA VAL A 78 -12.27 -2.78 -19.52
C VAL A 78 -11.04 -3.08 -20.34
N ARG A 79 -10.40 -2.03 -20.87
CA ARG A 79 -9.18 -2.13 -21.68
C ARG A 79 -8.08 -1.30 -21.04
N VAL A 80 -6.94 -1.91 -20.76
CA VAL A 80 -5.73 -1.15 -20.48
C VAL A 80 -5.13 -0.73 -21.81
N VAL A 81 -5.11 0.58 -22.08
CA VAL A 81 -4.71 1.13 -23.39
C VAL A 81 -3.33 1.78 -23.36
N ALA A 82 -2.88 2.24 -22.18
CA ALA A 82 -1.58 2.88 -22.03
C ALA A 82 -0.89 2.53 -20.70
N LEU A 83 0.42 2.48 -20.73
CA LEU A 83 1.30 2.34 -19.58
C LEU A 83 2.21 3.56 -19.47
N CYS A 84 2.44 4.04 -18.24
CA CYS A 84 3.33 5.16 -17.96
C CYS A 84 4.26 4.85 -16.81
N ASP A 85 5.57 4.99 -17.01
CA ASP A 85 6.59 4.87 -15.96
C ASP A 85 7.81 5.72 -16.33
N VAL A 86 8.40 6.37 -15.33
CA VAL A 86 9.60 7.20 -15.50
C VAL A 86 10.87 6.36 -15.73
N ASP A 87 10.78 5.05 -15.49
CA ASP A 87 11.83 4.05 -15.73
C ASP A 87 11.56 3.32 -17.07
N SER A 88 12.30 3.68 -18.11
CA SER A 88 12.12 3.13 -19.47
C SER A 88 12.34 1.62 -19.53
N ASP A 89 13.23 1.06 -18.71
CA ASP A 89 13.47 -0.39 -18.67
C ASP A 89 12.25 -1.13 -18.10
N VAL A 90 11.57 -0.51 -17.12
CA VAL A 90 10.31 -1.05 -16.59
C VAL A 90 9.21 -0.96 -17.65
N LEU A 91 9.10 0.17 -18.34
CA LEU A 91 8.10 0.44 -19.37
C LEU A 91 8.19 -0.57 -20.52
N ASP A 92 9.37 -0.71 -21.12
CA ASP A 92 9.64 -1.65 -22.23
C ASP A 92 9.32 -3.09 -21.84
N ARG A 93 9.78 -3.49 -20.64
CA ARG A 93 9.53 -4.84 -20.13
C ARG A 93 8.04 -5.12 -19.94
N ARG A 94 7.28 -4.19 -19.36
CA ARG A 94 5.84 -4.39 -19.11
C ARG A 94 5.01 -4.36 -20.38
N ALA A 95 5.36 -3.52 -21.35
CA ALA A 95 4.72 -3.53 -22.66
C ALA A 95 4.95 -4.87 -23.38
N ALA A 96 6.18 -5.38 -23.37
CA ALA A 96 6.50 -6.70 -23.92
C ALA A 96 5.75 -7.84 -23.19
N GLU A 97 5.62 -7.76 -21.86
CA GLU A 97 4.81 -8.70 -21.09
C GLU A 97 3.33 -8.63 -21.50
N CYS A 98 2.74 -7.46 -21.75
CA CYS A 98 1.38 -7.33 -22.28
C CYS A 98 1.21 -7.96 -23.67
N ALA A 99 2.10 -7.64 -24.61
CA ALA A 99 2.09 -8.18 -25.97
C ALA A 99 2.31 -9.72 -26.02
N ALA A 100 3.05 -10.28 -25.05
CA ALA A 100 3.24 -11.72 -24.95
C ALA A 100 2.02 -12.46 -24.37
N GLY A 101 1.15 -11.78 -23.62
CA GLY A 101 0.04 -12.42 -22.91
C GLY A 101 0.51 -13.29 -21.73
N GLY A 102 -0.28 -14.30 -21.38
CA GLY A 102 0.06 -15.26 -20.32
C GLY A 102 -0.87 -16.47 -20.32
N LYS A 103 -0.60 -17.46 -19.46
CA LYS A 103 -1.32 -18.75 -19.43
C LYS A 103 -2.85 -18.61 -19.45
N ASN A 104 -3.38 -17.60 -18.75
CA ASN A 104 -4.83 -17.32 -18.64
C ASN A 104 -5.16 -15.86 -19.00
N ARG A 105 -4.34 -15.24 -19.86
CA ARG A 105 -4.50 -13.83 -20.22
C ARG A 105 -4.17 -13.65 -21.70
N PRO A 106 -5.10 -13.15 -22.53
CA PRO A 106 -4.78 -12.85 -23.92
C PRO A 106 -3.69 -11.79 -23.99
N ALA A 107 -2.88 -11.87 -25.05
CA ALA A 107 -1.99 -10.78 -25.43
C ALA A 107 -2.81 -9.53 -25.76
N PHE A 108 -2.29 -8.36 -25.40
CA PHE A 108 -2.85 -7.09 -25.82
C PHE A 108 -1.74 -6.04 -25.93
N GLU A 109 -1.94 -5.12 -26.86
CA GLU A 109 -1.04 -4.00 -27.09
C GLU A 109 -1.40 -2.82 -26.19
N VAL A 110 -0.38 -2.05 -25.83
CA VAL A 110 -0.50 -0.83 -25.02
C VAL A 110 0.43 0.22 -25.60
N GLU A 111 -0.01 1.47 -25.57
CA GLU A 111 0.90 2.58 -25.78
C GLU A 111 1.74 2.83 -24.52
N THR A 112 2.91 3.42 -24.71
CA THR A 112 3.85 3.67 -23.62
C THR A 112 4.32 5.12 -23.62
N THR A 113 4.49 5.69 -22.44
CA THR A 113 5.07 7.04 -22.26
C THR A 113 5.84 7.10 -20.95
N GLY A 114 6.86 7.97 -20.90
CA GLY A 114 7.57 8.30 -19.66
C GLY A 114 6.96 9.49 -18.91
N ASP A 115 5.91 10.09 -19.46
CA ASP A 115 5.36 11.36 -18.98
C ASP A 115 3.84 11.30 -18.91
N VAL A 116 3.29 11.38 -17.69
CA VAL A 116 1.85 11.34 -17.45
C VAL A 116 1.10 12.45 -18.19
N ARG A 117 1.74 13.61 -18.44
CA ARG A 117 1.09 14.77 -19.07
C ARG A 117 0.59 14.44 -20.48
N THR A 118 1.28 13.54 -21.18
CA THR A 118 0.85 13.09 -22.52
C THR A 118 -0.39 12.19 -22.48
N LEU A 119 -0.80 11.70 -21.30
CA LEU A 119 -2.02 10.91 -21.12
C LEU A 119 -3.24 11.77 -20.79
N LEU A 120 -3.03 12.98 -20.27
CA LEU A 120 -4.10 13.84 -19.79
C LEU A 120 -4.97 14.36 -20.96
N ASP A 121 -4.34 14.69 -22.08
CA ASP A 121 -4.99 15.23 -23.28
C ASP A 121 -5.59 14.15 -24.21
N ARG A 122 -5.54 12.88 -23.80
CA ARG A 122 -6.00 11.76 -24.62
C ARG A 122 -7.48 11.49 -24.44
N ASP A 123 -8.28 11.71 -25.49
CA ASP A 123 -9.72 11.40 -25.51
C ASP A 123 -10.02 9.89 -25.49
N ASP A 124 -9.00 9.06 -25.72
CA ASP A 124 -9.08 7.61 -25.67
C ASP A 124 -8.77 6.99 -24.30
N ILE A 125 -8.68 7.83 -23.24
CA ILE A 125 -8.48 7.40 -21.85
C ILE A 125 -9.58 7.98 -20.96
N ASP A 126 -10.25 7.10 -20.22
CA ASP A 126 -11.32 7.44 -19.28
C ASP A 126 -10.82 7.45 -17.83
N VAL A 127 -9.88 6.55 -17.51
CA VAL A 127 -9.35 6.33 -16.15
C VAL A 127 -7.83 6.44 -16.14
N ILE A 128 -7.30 7.16 -15.14
CA ILE A 128 -5.89 7.08 -14.75
C ILE A 128 -5.79 6.30 -13.44
N SER A 129 -5.06 5.17 -13.47
CA SER A 129 -4.76 4.38 -12.28
C SER A 129 -3.32 4.61 -11.81
N ILE A 130 -3.15 5.10 -10.58
CA ILE A 130 -1.88 5.58 -10.05
C ILE A 130 -1.34 4.58 -9.02
N ALA A 131 -0.11 4.11 -9.24
CA ALA A 131 0.63 3.19 -8.37
C ALA A 131 2.12 3.56 -8.32
N THR A 132 2.41 4.86 -8.32
CA THR A 132 3.76 5.45 -8.19
C THR A 132 4.20 5.46 -6.71
N PRO A 133 5.35 6.04 -6.35
CA PRO A 133 5.64 6.36 -4.95
C PRO A 133 4.68 7.40 -4.39
N ASN A 134 4.36 7.28 -3.10
CA ASN A 134 3.32 8.08 -2.42
C ASN A 134 3.48 9.60 -2.53
N HIS A 135 4.72 10.11 -2.54
CA HIS A 135 5.00 11.55 -2.68
C HIS A 135 4.55 12.16 -4.02
N THR A 136 4.18 11.35 -5.02
CA THR A 136 3.64 11.83 -6.31
C THR A 136 2.14 11.61 -6.45
N HIS A 137 1.52 10.81 -5.59
CA HIS A 137 0.13 10.35 -5.77
C HIS A 137 -0.85 11.50 -5.93
N SER A 138 -0.85 12.45 -5.00
CA SER A 138 -1.87 13.51 -4.96
C SER A 138 -1.76 14.47 -6.14
N MET A 139 -0.54 14.88 -6.50
CA MET A 139 -0.30 15.73 -7.66
C MET A 139 -0.80 15.06 -8.95
N LEU A 140 -0.42 13.80 -9.16
CA LEU A 140 -0.85 13.03 -10.34
C LEU A 140 -2.37 12.82 -10.37
N ALA A 141 -2.98 12.59 -9.21
CA ALA A 141 -4.44 12.45 -9.09
C ALA A 141 -5.16 13.76 -9.42
N CYS A 142 -4.72 14.89 -8.86
CA CYS A 142 -5.29 16.20 -9.17
C CYS A 142 -5.18 16.54 -10.66
N TRP A 143 -4.00 16.35 -11.28
CA TRP A 143 -3.83 16.55 -12.72
C TRP A 143 -4.79 15.70 -13.56
N ALA A 144 -4.97 14.42 -13.21
CA ALA A 144 -5.89 13.54 -13.90
C ALA A 144 -7.35 13.97 -13.73
N LEU A 145 -7.76 14.35 -12.51
CA LEU A 145 -9.12 14.80 -12.23
C LEU A 145 -9.44 16.11 -12.93
N ASP A 146 -8.50 17.07 -12.93
CA ASP A 146 -8.64 18.35 -13.63
C ASP A 146 -8.63 18.20 -15.16
N ALA A 147 -7.98 17.16 -15.68
CA ALA A 147 -8.09 16.73 -17.08
C ALA A 147 -9.40 15.95 -17.38
N GLY A 148 -10.32 15.86 -16.43
CA GLY A 148 -11.61 15.20 -16.58
C GLY A 148 -11.56 13.67 -16.59
N LYS A 149 -10.49 13.06 -16.04
CA LYS A 149 -10.35 11.61 -15.94
C LYS A 149 -10.87 11.10 -14.59
N HIS A 150 -11.42 9.89 -14.57
CA HIS A 150 -11.66 9.17 -13.32
C HIS A 150 -10.32 8.65 -12.76
N VAL A 151 -10.22 8.51 -11.44
CA VAL A 151 -8.94 8.15 -10.80
C VAL A 151 -9.09 6.99 -9.83
N TYR A 152 -8.20 6.01 -9.99
CA TYR A 152 -7.93 5.00 -8.96
C TYR A 152 -6.53 5.26 -8.40
N CYS A 153 -6.42 5.71 -7.15
CA CYS A 153 -5.15 6.08 -6.54
C CYS A 153 -4.71 5.06 -5.48
N GLU A 154 -3.49 4.53 -5.56
CA GLU A 154 -2.94 3.71 -4.49
C GLU A 154 -2.83 4.45 -3.16
N LYS A 155 -2.84 3.65 -2.10
CA LYS A 155 -2.59 4.13 -0.75
C LYS A 155 -1.08 4.26 -0.48
N PRO A 156 -0.67 5.12 0.47
CA PRO A 156 -1.47 6.24 1.00
C PRO A 156 -1.71 7.25 -0.13
N VAL A 157 -2.87 7.91 -0.16
CA VAL A 157 -3.25 8.76 -1.31
C VAL A 157 -2.47 10.08 -1.36
N SER A 158 -1.78 10.41 -0.27
CA SER A 158 -0.94 11.60 -0.14
C SER A 158 0.28 11.33 0.74
N HIS A 159 1.14 12.34 0.88
CA HIS A 159 2.34 12.30 1.72
C HIS A 159 2.30 13.32 2.88
N VAL A 160 1.53 14.41 2.72
CA VAL A 160 1.10 15.28 3.83
C VAL A 160 -0.43 15.43 3.83
N VAL A 161 -0.97 16.07 4.87
CA VAL A 161 -2.43 16.16 5.09
C VAL A 161 -3.12 16.95 3.99
N GLU A 162 -2.62 18.16 3.71
CA GLU A 162 -3.27 19.11 2.79
C GLU A 162 -3.42 18.56 1.36
N GLU A 163 -2.42 17.82 0.89
CA GLU A 163 -2.43 17.16 -0.42
C GLU A 163 -3.62 16.21 -0.60
N GLY A 164 -4.01 15.48 0.44
CA GLY A 164 -5.13 14.55 0.35
C GLY A 164 -6.47 15.28 0.21
N GLN A 165 -6.62 16.42 0.90
CA GLN A 165 -7.80 17.29 0.76
C GLN A 165 -7.89 17.85 -0.67
N ARG A 166 -6.75 18.21 -1.30
CA ARG A 166 -6.74 18.65 -2.71
C ARG A 166 -7.33 17.62 -3.67
N ILE A 167 -7.08 16.33 -3.45
CA ILE A 167 -7.66 15.27 -4.31
C ILE A 167 -9.18 15.20 -4.11
N VAL A 168 -9.65 15.27 -2.86
CA VAL A 168 -11.08 15.28 -2.54
C VAL A 168 -11.77 16.45 -3.23
N ASP A 169 -11.19 17.65 -3.12
CA ASP A 169 -11.72 18.86 -3.72
C ASP A 169 -11.70 18.79 -5.26
N ALA A 170 -10.62 18.28 -5.86
CA ALA A 170 -10.53 18.10 -7.31
C ALA A 170 -11.55 17.08 -7.83
N ALA A 171 -11.76 15.96 -7.13
CA ALA A 171 -12.75 14.96 -7.52
C ALA A 171 -14.16 15.53 -7.50
N LYS A 172 -14.50 16.24 -6.42
CA LYS A 172 -15.80 16.91 -6.26
C LYS A 172 -16.01 18.02 -7.29
N ARG A 173 -15.01 18.89 -7.49
CA ARG A 173 -15.08 20.02 -8.43
C ARG A 173 -15.29 19.58 -9.87
N ASN A 174 -14.68 18.47 -10.27
CA ASN A 174 -14.76 17.97 -11.64
C ASN A 174 -15.83 16.90 -11.84
N GLY A 175 -16.57 16.51 -10.79
CA GLY A 175 -17.58 15.45 -10.86
C GLY A 175 -16.99 14.10 -11.31
N ARG A 176 -15.80 13.75 -10.82
CA ARG A 176 -15.10 12.52 -11.23
C ARG A 176 -15.00 11.52 -10.09
N ILE A 177 -15.42 10.29 -10.38
CA ILE A 177 -15.22 9.13 -9.49
C ILE A 177 -13.73 8.96 -9.16
N CYS A 178 -13.41 9.04 -7.87
CA CYS A 178 -12.06 8.88 -7.35
C CYS A 178 -12.06 7.89 -6.17
N ALA A 179 -11.29 6.81 -6.31
CA ALA A 179 -11.18 5.77 -5.29
C ALA A 179 -9.76 5.63 -4.74
N SER A 180 -9.67 5.22 -3.48
CA SER A 180 -8.42 4.92 -2.77
C SER A 180 -8.09 3.43 -2.80
N GLY A 181 -6.80 3.10 -2.78
CA GLY A 181 -6.24 1.74 -2.72
C GLY A 181 -6.44 0.99 -1.39
N THR A 182 -7.35 1.42 -0.51
CA THR A 182 -7.67 0.75 0.76
C THR A 182 -8.57 -0.48 0.56
N GLN A 183 -8.01 -1.50 -0.12
CA GLN A 183 -8.71 -2.71 -0.58
C GLN A 183 -9.51 -3.50 0.47
N GLY A 184 -9.19 -3.34 1.77
CA GLY A 184 -9.91 -4.01 2.86
C GLY A 184 -11.40 -3.65 2.90
N ARG A 185 -11.79 -2.45 2.45
CA ARG A 185 -13.19 -2.00 2.45
C ARG A 185 -14.10 -2.76 1.48
N SER A 186 -13.54 -3.32 0.42
CA SER A 186 -14.32 -4.13 -0.53
C SER A 186 -14.53 -5.57 -0.05
N ALA A 187 -13.81 -6.01 0.99
CA ALA A 187 -13.87 -7.40 1.45
C ALA A 187 -15.09 -7.68 2.32
N SER A 188 -15.87 -8.71 1.98
CA SER A 188 -17.10 -9.02 2.70
C SER A 188 -16.88 -9.39 4.16
N SER A 189 -15.78 -10.10 4.50
CA SER A 189 -15.51 -10.40 5.92
C SER A 189 -15.16 -9.17 6.74
N VAL A 190 -14.53 -8.16 6.14
CA VAL A 190 -14.22 -6.91 6.84
C VAL A 190 -15.51 -6.13 7.06
N ARG A 191 -16.33 -5.95 6.01
CA ARG A 191 -17.63 -5.27 6.11
C ARG A 191 -18.52 -5.88 7.18
N SER A 192 -18.73 -7.19 7.16
CA SER A 192 -19.59 -7.84 8.15
C SER A 192 -19.06 -7.74 9.58
N ALA A 193 -17.74 -7.71 9.77
CA ALA A 193 -17.15 -7.48 11.09
C ALA A 193 -17.37 -6.03 11.56
N ILE A 194 -17.24 -5.05 10.66
CA ILE A 194 -17.52 -3.65 10.97
C ILE A 194 -19.00 -3.44 11.26
N ASP A 195 -19.91 -4.02 10.48
CA ASP A 195 -21.36 -3.99 10.72
C ASP A 195 -21.69 -4.57 12.11
N PHE A 196 -21.00 -5.63 12.53
CA PHE A 196 -21.16 -6.19 13.88
C PHE A 196 -20.70 -5.23 14.98
N VAL A 197 -19.58 -4.53 14.78
CA VAL A 197 -19.09 -3.51 15.72
C VAL A 197 -20.09 -2.35 15.81
N HIS A 198 -20.50 -1.80 14.66
CA HIS A 198 -21.43 -0.65 14.58
C HIS A 198 -22.84 -0.97 15.07
N SER A 199 -23.29 -2.22 14.95
CA SER A 199 -24.56 -2.66 15.53
C SER A 199 -24.51 -2.93 17.04
N GLY A 200 -23.38 -2.67 17.69
CA GLY A 200 -23.21 -2.77 19.14
C GLY A 200 -22.80 -4.16 19.63
N GLY A 201 -22.35 -5.06 18.75
CA GLY A 201 -21.98 -6.43 19.10
C GLY A 201 -20.85 -6.53 20.15
N LEU A 202 -19.97 -5.53 20.21
CA LEU A 202 -18.90 -5.43 21.22
C LEU A 202 -19.32 -4.73 22.52
N GLY A 203 -20.56 -4.24 22.62
CA GLY A 203 -20.94 -3.31 23.69
C GLY A 203 -20.16 -2.00 23.54
N LYS A 204 -19.79 -1.36 24.66
CA LYS A 204 -18.95 -0.16 24.59
C LYS A 204 -17.56 -0.50 24.04
N VAL A 205 -17.15 0.17 22.96
CA VAL A 205 -15.79 0.05 22.42
C VAL A 205 -14.81 0.77 23.34
N HIS A 206 -13.70 0.13 23.66
CA HIS A 206 -12.65 0.66 24.55
C HIS A 206 -11.41 1.12 23.78
N CYS A 207 -11.10 0.48 22.65
CA CYS A 207 -9.91 0.77 21.84
C CYS A 207 -10.04 0.12 20.46
N SER A 208 -9.65 0.84 19.41
CA SER A 208 -9.41 0.25 18.09
C SER A 208 -7.91 0.24 17.79
N ARG A 209 -7.35 -0.94 17.53
CA ARG A 209 -5.89 -1.13 17.37
C ARG A 209 -5.55 -1.59 15.96
N GLY A 210 -4.64 -0.89 15.31
CA GLY A 210 -4.00 -1.30 14.06
C GLY A 210 -2.57 -1.76 14.29
N LEU A 211 -2.17 -2.87 13.68
CA LEU A 211 -0.83 -3.44 13.82
C LEU A 211 -0.13 -3.54 12.45
N CYS A 212 1.12 -3.09 12.41
CA CYS A 212 2.07 -3.34 11.35
C CYS A 212 3.35 -3.95 11.95
N TYR A 213 3.27 -5.20 12.39
CA TYR A 213 4.44 -5.98 12.77
C TYR A 213 4.92 -6.70 11.52
N LYS A 214 5.91 -6.10 10.85
CA LYS A 214 6.44 -6.56 9.57
C LYS A 214 7.95 -6.39 9.57
N PRO A 215 8.72 -7.46 9.41
CA PRO A 215 10.16 -7.35 9.59
C PRO A 215 10.77 -6.67 8.37
N ARG A 216 11.55 -5.60 8.60
CA ARG A 216 12.21 -4.75 7.59
C ARG A 216 13.72 -4.82 7.70
N ARG A 217 14.41 -5.13 6.60
CA ARG A 217 15.88 -5.20 6.61
C ARG A 217 16.43 -3.78 6.57
N SER A 218 17.60 -3.60 7.18
CA SER A 218 18.41 -2.41 6.99
C SER A 218 18.61 -2.15 5.49
N ILE A 219 18.55 -0.87 5.11
CA ILE A 219 18.81 -0.45 3.73
C ILE A 219 20.30 -0.15 3.46
N GLY A 220 21.16 -0.41 4.45
CA GLY A 220 22.59 -0.11 4.43
C GLY A 220 22.90 1.31 4.90
N ALA A 221 24.11 1.50 5.45
CA ALA A 221 24.58 2.76 6.04
C ALA A 221 25.21 3.76 5.06
N ASP A 222 25.31 3.39 3.78
CA ASP A 222 25.95 4.22 2.79
C ASP A 222 24.99 5.32 2.31
N THR A 223 25.17 6.53 2.85
CA THR A 223 24.41 7.76 2.55
C THR A 223 25.06 8.63 1.48
N GLY A 224 26.18 8.19 0.87
CA GLY A 224 26.85 8.97 -0.16
C GLY A 224 25.98 9.10 -1.43
N PRO A 225 26.19 10.12 -2.27
CA PRO A 225 25.51 10.21 -3.56
C PRO A 225 25.72 8.96 -4.42
N LYS A 226 24.67 8.54 -5.12
CA LYS A 226 24.63 7.39 -6.01
C LYS A 226 24.25 7.84 -7.41
N PHE A 227 24.73 7.10 -8.40
CA PHE A 227 24.29 7.29 -9.77
C PHE A 227 22.87 6.78 -9.94
N VAL A 228 22.01 7.62 -10.51
CA VAL A 228 20.70 7.18 -10.96
C VAL A 228 20.88 6.43 -12.28
N PRO A 229 20.28 5.23 -12.45
CA PRO A 229 20.31 4.52 -13.73
C PRO A 229 19.80 5.41 -14.86
N SER A 230 20.45 5.35 -16.03
CA SER A 230 20.11 6.20 -17.19
C SER A 230 18.72 5.95 -17.77
N SER A 231 18.10 4.81 -17.46
CA SER A 231 16.73 4.49 -17.82
C SER A 231 15.69 5.25 -16.99
N ILE A 232 16.09 5.89 -15.89
CA ILE A 232 15.18 6.56 -14.98
C ILE A 232 15.27 8.07 -15.17
N ASP A 233 14.15 8.68 -15.55
CA ASP A 233 13.98 10.12 -15.40
C ASP A 233 13.82 10.48 -13.93
N TYR A 234 14.94 10.85 -13.30
CA TYR A 234 14.98 11.15 -11.88
C TYR A 234 14.23 12.43 -11.50
N ASP A 235 14.19 13.40 -12.40
CA ASP A 235 13.48 14.65 -12.16
C ASP A 235 11.98 14.39 -12.06
N ARG A 236 11.42 13.66 -13.03
CA ARG A 236 10.02 13.21 -12.97
C ARG A 236 9.75 12.25 -11.81
N TRP A 237 10.73 11.40 -11.45
CA TRP A 237 10.60 10.49 -10.31
C TRP A 237 10.46 11.25 -8.99
N LEU A 238 11.27 12.30 -8.76
CA LEU A 238 11.19 13.14 -7.56
C LEU A 238 9.88 13.93 -7.51
N GLY A 239 9.36 14.32 -8.68
CA GLY A 239 8.11 15.07 -8.81
C GLY A 239 8.09 16.29 -7.89
N PRO A 240 7.12 16.40 -6.96
CA PRO A 240 6.94 17.59 -6.11
C PRO A 240 7.97 17.69 -4.97
N VAL A 241 8.85 16.71 -4.81
CA VAL A 241 9.92 16.72 -3.79
C VAL A 241 11.07 17.62 -4.28
N ALA A 242 11.64 18.43 -3.38
CA ALA A 242 12.82 19.23 -3.67
C ALA A 242 13.97 18.35 -4.23
N TYR A 243 14.74 18.88 -5.17
CA TYR A 243 15.80 18.11 -5.81
C TYR A 243 16.89 17.73 -4.80
N GLN A 244 17.16 16.42 -4.68
CA GLN A 244 18.17 15.86 -3.79
C GLN A 244 18.91 14.74 -4.53
N PRO A 245 20.24 14.59 -4.38
CA PRO A 245 20.95 13.44 -4.93
C PRO A 245 20.39 12.12 -4.38
N LEU A 246 20.42 11.06 -5.18
CA LEU A 246 20.10 9.72 -4.68
C LEU A 246 21.13 9.33 -3.63
N ASP A 247 20.72 9.16 -2.38
CA ASP A 247 21.57 8.93 -1.21
C ASP A 247 21.44 7.52 -0.62
N ARG A 248 20.74 6.64 -1.34
CA ARG A 248 20.41 5.28 -0.88
C ARG A 248 20.75 4.24 -1.92
N ARG A 249 21.01 3.02 -1.45
CA ARG A 249 21.48 1.92 -2.29
C ARG A 249 20.52 1.56 -3.42
N GLN A 250 19.22 1.47 -3.14
CA GLN A 250 18.20 1.21 -4.17
C GLN A 250 17.26 2.39 -4.25
N LEU A 251 17.04 2.91 -5.46
CA LEU A 251 15.98 3.91 -5.65
C LEU A 251 14.61 3.30 -5.33
N HIS A 252 14.37 2.15 -5.96
CA HIS A 252 13.11 1.44 -5.87
C HIS A 252 12.98 0.73 -4.54
N TYR A 253 11.80 0.84 -3.94
CA TYR A 253 11.43 0.34 -2.62
C TYR A 253 12.07 1.06 -1.42
N ASP A 254 13.37 1.40 -1.44
CA ASP A 254 13.97 2.04 -0.26
C ASP A 254 13.48 3.49 -0.04
N TRP A 255 12.82 4.09 -1.04
CA TRP A 255 12.15 5.40 -0.92
C TRP A 255 11.13 5.50 0.23
N HIS A 256 10.56 4.37 0.70
CA HIS A 256 9.66 4.36 1.86
C HIS A 256 10.36 4.83 3.15
N TRP A 257 11.69 4.70 3.20
CA TRP A 257 12.51 4.93 4.38
C TRP A 257 13.19 6.31 4.41
N ASN A 258 12.80 7.19 3.50
CA ASN A 258 13.24 8.58 3.43
C ASN A 258 12.00 9.49 3.57
N LEU A 259 11.95 10.35 4.58
CA LEU A 259 10.78 11.17 4.94
C LEU A 259 10.45 12.24 3.89
N ALA A 260 11.36 12.54 2.96
CA ALA A 260 11.06 13.39 1.80
C ALA A 260 10.23 12.65 0.74
N THR A 261 10.39 11.32 0.62
CA THR A 261 9.77 10.51 -0.44
C THR A 261 8.83 9.40 0.04
N GLY A 262 8.73 9.17 1.34
CA GLY A 262 7.91 8.14 1.97
C GLY A 262 7.60 8.43 3.45
N ASN A 263 6.71 7.64 4.07
CA ASN A 263 6.26 7.85 5.46
C ASN A 263 6.52 6.62 6.36
N GLY A 264 7.59 5.87 6.09
CA GLY A 264 7.91 4.64 6.81
C GLY A 264 6.80 3.59 6.70
N ASP A 265 6.76 2.66 7.66
CA ASP A 265 5.73 1.61 7.64
C ASP A 265 4.36 2.11 8.10
N LEU A 266 4.28 3.22 8.83
CA LEU A 266 3.01 3.83 9.22
C LEU A 266 2.22 4.23 7.98
N GLY A 267 2.86 4.87 6.99
CA GLY A 267 2.22 5.20 5.72
C GLY A 267 2.28 4.10 4.65
N ASN A 268 3.30 3.24 4.63
CA ASN A 268 3.42 2.18 3.61
C ASN A 268 2.35 1.11 3.78
N GLN A 269 2.43 0.36 4.88
CA GLN A 269 1.52 -0.76 5.14
C GLN A 269 0.49 -0.40 6.21
N GLY A 270 0.85 0.48 7.15
CA GLY A 270 0.02 0.86 8.26
C GLY A 270 -1.30 1.49 7.83
N ILE A 271 -1.32 2.29 6.76
CA ILE A 271 -2.53 2.90 6.20
C ILE A 271 -3.70 1.92 5.98
N HIS A 272 -3.43 0.68 5.59
CA HIS A 272 -4.52 -0.30 5.42
C HIS A 272 -5.20 -0.64 6.74
N GLN A 273 -4.41 -0.83 7.80
CA GLN A 273 -4.92 -1.13 9.12
C GLN A 273 -5.41 0.14 9.81
N MET A 274 -4.83 1.31 9.53
CA MET A 274 -5.29 2.60 10.03
C MET A 274 -6.72 2.85 9.56
N ASP A 275 -6.98 2.59 8.28
CA ASP A 275 -8.30 2.74 7.66
C ASP A 275 -9.36 1.86 8.33
N ILE A 276 -9.08 0.57 8.53
CA ILE A 276 -10.01 -0.35 9.21
C ILE A 276 -10.18 0.03 10.68
N ALA A 277 -9.11 0.45 11.36
CA ALA A 277 -9.18 0.87 12.76
C ALA A 277 -10.05 2.12 12.93
N ARG A 278 -9.90 3.10 12.04
CA ARG A 278 -10.73 4.32 11.99
C ARG A 278 -12.19 3.97 11.68
N TRP A 279 -12.41 3.09 10.71
CA TRP A 279 -13.75 2.66 10.32
C TRP A 279 -14.49 1.94 11.45
N ALA A 280 -13.80 1.10 12.21
CA ALA A 280 -14.39 0.43 13.37
C ALA A 280 -14.88 1.40 14.47
N LEU A 281 -14.30 2.60 14.55
CA LEU A 281 -14.72 3.67 15.45
C LEU A 281 -15.76 4.62 14.85
N ASP A 282 -16.19 4.39 13.60
CA ASP A 282 -17.02 5.32 12.83
C ASP A 282 -16.43 6.75 12.77
N GLN A 283 -15.11 6.83 12.74
CA GLN A 283 -14.39 8.10 12.86
C GLN A 283 -14.31 8.80 11.50
N GLY A 284 -15.33 9.60 11.16
CA GLY A 284 -15.45 10.35 9.90
C GLY A 284 -14.71 11.70 9.83
N ALA A 285 -13.84 12.00 10.81
CA ALA A 285 -13.08 13.26 10.89
C ALA A 285 -11.63 13.03 11.37
N MET A 286 -10.81 14.08 11.34
CA MET A 286 -9.47 14.07 11.95
C MET A 286 -9.53 13.75 13.45
N PRO A 287 -8.46 13.17 14.05
CA PRO A 287 -8.44 12.91 15.48
C PRO A 287 -8.38 14.26 16.24
N ASN A 288 -8.88 14.32 17.46
CA ASN A 288 -8.77 15.54 18.29
C ASN A 288 -7.31 15.82 18.70
N ALA A 289 -6.54 14.75 18.88
CA ALA A 289 -5.12 14.83 19.20
C ALA A 289 -4.37 13.57 18.77
N VAL A 290 -3.05 13.70 18.62
CA VAL A 290 -2.13 12.57 18.41
C VAL A 290 -0.87 12.75 19.26
N ALA A 291 -0.33 11.65 19.78
CA ALA A 291 1.02 11.58 20.32
C ALA A 291 1.68 10.28 19.86
N SER A 292 3.01 10.26 19.76
CA SER A 292 3.72 9.05 19.35
C SER A 292 5.01 8.85 20.13
N VAL A 293 5.51 7.62 20.13
CA VAL A 293 6.85 7.28 20.61
C VAL A 293 7.47 6.30 19.61
N GLY A 294 8.74 6.48 19.25
CA GLY A 294 9.37 5.60 18.27
C GLY A 294 10.71 6.09 17.75
N GLY A 295 11.17 5.46 16.67
CA GLY A 295 12.39 5.88 15.98
C GLY A 295 12.93 4.84 15.02
N ARG A 296 14.13 5.12 14.51
CA ARG A 296 14.95 4.19 13.72
C ARG A 296 15.81 3.32 14.64
N LEU A 297 15.15 2.41 15.35
CA LEU A 297 15.73 1.66 16.47
C LEU A 297 16.29 0.31 15.99
N GLY A 298 17.54 0.02 16.40
CA GLY A 298 18.23 -1.23 16.07
C GLY A 298 18.83 -1.30 14.66
N TYR A 299 18.86 -0.17 13.95
CA TYR A 299 19.56 -0.06 12.66
C TYR A 299 20.66 1.01 12.71
N GLN A 300 21.70 0.77 11.94
CA GLN A 300 22.64 1.79 11.49
C GLN A 300 22.52 1.81 9.97
N ASP A 301 21.65 2.68 9.44
CA ASP A 301 21.36 2.72 8.01
C ASP A 301 20.94 4.11 7.52
N ALA A 302 20.76 4.23 6.21
CA ALA A 302 20.47 5.48 5.52
C ALA A 302 19.00 5.96 5.66
N GLY A 303 18.18 5.30 6.47
CA GLY A 303 16.77 5.66 6.60
C GLY A 303 16.50 6.58 7.78
N ASP A 304 15.60 7.54 7.59
CA ASP A 304 15.22 8.55 8.58
C ASP A 304 13.80 8.34 9.15
N SER A 305 12.99 7.50 8.52
CA SER A 305 11.65 7.19 9.01
C SER A 305 11.66 6.08 10.07
N PRO A 306 10.72 6.12 11.04
CA PRO A 306 10.64 5.12 12.08
C PRO A 306 10.44 3.71 11.53
N ASN A 307 11.22 2.75 12.04
CA ASN A 307 10.92 1.33 11.87
C ASN A 307 10.09 0.76 13.02
N THR A 308 10.11 1.43 14.18
CA THR A 308 9.33 1.04 15.35
C THR A 308 8.66 2.29 15.90
N GLN A 309 7.34 2.28 16.00
CA GLN A 309 6.55 3.43 16.45
C GLN A 309 5.22 2.98 17.05
N VAL A 310 4.80 3.64 18.13
CA VAL A 310 3.43 3.59 18.65
C VAL A 310 2.86 5.00 18.48
N ALA A 311 1.68 5.11 17.89
CA ALA A 311 0.92 6.35 17.79
C ALA A 311 -0.44 6.16 18.44
N ILE A 312 -0.83 7.10 19.30
CA ILE A 312 -2.11 7.14 20.01
C ILE A 312 -2.90 8.33 19.48
N PHE A 313 -4.14 8.07 19.07
CA PHE A 313 -5.04 9.08 18.53
C PHE A 313 -6.28 9.18 19.42
N ASP A 314 -6.59 10.41 19.82
CA ASP A 314 -7.85 10.74 20.47
C ASP A 314 -8.94 10.87 19.40
N CYS A 315 -9.85 9.89 19.36
CA CYS A 315 -11.01 9.86 18.46
C CYS A 315 -12.33 10.11 19.23
N GLY A 316 -12.27 10.73 20.41
CA GLY A 316 -13.46 10.94 21.25
C GLY A 316 -13.78 9.75 22.15
N GLU A 317 -14.82 8.98 21.81
CA GLU A 317 -15.37 7.96 22.73
C GLU A 317 -14.39 6.83 23.07
N ALA A 318 -13.55 6.45 22.10
CA ALA A 318 -12.50 5.47 22.27
C ALA A 318 -11.25 5.88 21.48
N PRO A 319 -10.03 5.65 22.01
CA PRO A 319 -8.82 5.93 21.27
C PRO A 319 -8.56 4.93 20.15
N LEU A 320 -7.80 5.38 19.15
CA LEU A 320 -7.16 4.52 18.17
C LEU A 320 -5.67 4.40 18.52
N VAL A 321 -5.15 3.17 18.49
CA VAL A 321 -3.72 2.93 18.64
C VAL A 321 -3.16 2.28 17.40
N PHE A 322 -2.06 2.81 16.88
CA PHE A 322 -1.33 2.19 15.80
C PHE A 322 0.08 1.79 16.24
N GLU A 323 0.48 0.56 15.93
CA GLU A 323 1.82 0.06 16.26
C GLU A 323 2.56 -0.45 15.03
N VAL A 324 3.81 -0.02 14.88
CA VAL A 324 4.75 -0.46 13.87
C VAL A 324 5.93 -1.16 14.55
N ARG A 325 6.32 -2.33 14.03
CA ARG A 325 7.54 -3.05 14.43
C ARG A 325 8.27 -3.59 13.22
N GLY A 326 9.47 -3.06 13.00
CA GLY A 326 10.34 -3.43 11.88
C GLY A 326 11.38 -4.50 12.22
N LEU A 327 11.70 -4.71 13.49
CA LEU A 327 12.60 -5.79 13.93
C LEU A 327 11.81 -7.09 14.11
N PRO A 328 12.42 -8.28 13.92
CA PRO A 328 11.75 -9.54 14.23
C PRO A 328 11.51 -9.69 15.74
N LYS A 329 10.85 -10.77 16.15
CA LYS A 329 10.46 -11.02 17.55
C LYS A 329 11.62 -10.94 18.57
N ASP A 330 12.84 -11.25 18.15
CA ASP A 330 14.04 -11.26 19.00
C ASP A 330 15.35 -11.18 18.17
N LYS A 331 16.48 -10.98 18.85
CA LYS A 331 17.82 -10.91 18.25
C LYS A 331 18.21 -12.17 17.47
N ALA A 332 17.86 -13.37 17.97
CA ALA A 332 18.20 -14.63 17.31
C ALA A 332 17.53 -14.74 15.92
N SER A 333 16.29 -14.23 15.83
CA SER A 333 15.50 -14.20 14.61
C SER A 333 16.04 -13.23 13.56
N GLN A 334 16.92 -12.28 13.92
CA GLN A 334 17.57 -11.37 12.96
C GLN A 334 18.54 -12.11 12.03
N SER A 335 19.21 -13.16 12.52
CA SER A 335 20.09 -14.02 11.72
C SER A 335 19.39 -15.24 11.09
N GLY A 336 18.18 -15.56 11.55
CA GLY A 336 17.43 -16.74 11.14
C GLY A 336 16.24 -16.42 10.23
N LYS A 337 15.15 -17.17 10.42
CA LYS A 337 13.86 -16.85 9.80
C LYS A 337 13.27 -15.64 10.51
N TRP A 338 12.97 -14.60 9.73
CA TRP A 338 12.40 -13.34 10.22
C TRP A 338 10.94 -13.51 10.62
N GLU A 339 10.73 -13.99 11.84
CA GLU A 339 9.41 -14.17 12.44
C GLU A 339 9.06 -12.96 13.31
N MET A 340 7.83 -12.49 13.20
CA MET A 340 7.30 -11.43 14.06
C MET A 340 6.66 -12.01 15.31
N ASP A 341 6.70 -11.21 16.37
CA ASP A 341 5.83 -11.36 17.52
C ASP A 341 4.37 -11.06 17.13
N ARG A 342 3.44 -11.40 18.02
CA ARG A 342 2.00 -11.27 17.79
C ARG A 342 1.32 -10.68 19.00
N TYR A 343 0.26 -9.91 18.75
CA TYR A 343 -0.68 -9.43 19.75
C TYR A 343 -2.07 -9.94 19.37
N GLU A 344 -2.73 -10.64 20.30
CA GLU A 344 -4.02 -11.32 20.08
C GLU A 344 -4.05 -12.23 18.83
N GLY A 345 -2.90 -12.84 18.51
CA GLY A 345 -2.72 -13.70 17.34
C GLY A 345 -2.45 -12.96 16.02
N GLN A 346 -2.43 -11.63 16.01
CA GLN A 346 -2.16 -10.80 14.84
C GLN A 346 -0.71 -10.28 14.85
N SER A 347 -0.07 -10.23 13.68
CA SER A 347 1.16 -9.45 13.46
C SER A 347 0.87 -8.24 12.57
N ILE A 348 0.10 -8.43 11.51
CA ILE A 348 -0.50 -7.35 10.74
C ILE A 348 -2.01 -7.59 10.75
N GLY A 349 -2.78 -6.58 11.11
CA GLY A 349 -4.23 -6.69 11.23
C GLY A 349 -4.81 -5.66 12.18
N ASN A 350 -6.08 -5.85 12.53
CA ASN A 350 -6.81 -4.98 13.42
C ASN A 350 -7.42 -5.76 14.58
N ILE A 351 -7.47 -5.14 15.75
CA ILE A 351 -8.14 -5.68 16.93
C ILE A 351 -8.97 -4.55 17.53
N VAL A 352 -10.28 -4.75 17.63
CA VAL A 352 -11.21 -3.81 18.25
C VAL A 352 -11.65 -4.40 19.58
N HIS A 353 -11.29 -3.75 20.68
CA HIS A 353 -11.64 -4.19 22.02
C HIS A 353 -12.90 -3.47 22.49
N GLY A 354 -13.82 -4.21 23.11
CA GLY A 354 -15.00 -3.64 23.77
C GLY A 354 -15.38 -4.44 25.01
N GLU A 355 -16.49 -4.04 25.62
CA GLU A 355 -17.06 -4.64 26.83
C GLU A 355 -17.29 -6.15 26.71
N ASN A 356 -17.79 -6.61 25.55
CA ASN A 356 -18.17 -8.01 25.34
C ASN A 356 -17.04 -8.90 24.80
N GLY A 357 -15.84 -8.36 24.57
CA GLY A 357 -14.70 -9.09 24.03
C GLY A 357 -13.95 -8.31 22.96
N MET A 358 -13.54 -8.98 21.87
CA MET A 358 -12.79 -8.35 20.79
C MET A 358 -13.18 -8.86 19.40
N VAL A 359 -13.11 -7.99 18.41
CA VAL A 359 -13.15 -8.35 16.99
C VAL A 359 -11.72 -8.30 16.43
N ARG A 360 -11.30 -9.35 15.71
CA ARG A 360 -10.02 -9.37 15.00
C ARG A 360 -10.26 -9.42 13.51
N ILE A 361 -9.53 -8.60 12.76
CA ILE A 361 -9.59 -8.54 11.31
C ILE A 361 -8.19 -8.81 10.75
N SER A 362 -8.11 -9.79 9.86
CA SER A 362 -6.84 -10.26 9.31
C SER A 362 -6.28 -9.34 8.21
N ASN A 363 -4.95 -9.31 8.06
CA ASN A 363 -4.29 -8.59 6.96
C ASN A 363 -4.59 -9.14 5.56
N SER A 364 -5.04 -10.40 5.42
CA SER A 364 -5.51 -10.89 4.12
C SER A 364 -6.89 -10.36 3.74
N TYR A 365 -7.59 -9.72 4.70
CA TYR A 365 -8.99 -9.28 4.60
C TYR A 365 -9.98 -10.39 4.30
N SER A 366 -9.54 -11.64 4.32
CA SER A 366 -10.34 -12.80 3.91
C SER A 366 -11.09 -13.44 5.07
N TRP A 367 -10.75 -13.04 6.30
CA TRP A 367 -11.46 -13.45 7.50
C TRP A 367 -11.40 -12.38 8.60
N ALA A 368 -12.42 -12.42 9.46
CA ALA A 368 -12.48 -11.74 10.74
C ALA A 368 -13.22 -12.63 11.75
N ASP A 369 -13.01 -12.44 13.05
CA ASP A 369 -13.73 -13.16 14.09
C ASP A 369 -14.05 -12.30 15.32
N PHE A 370 -15.09 -12.72 16.05
CA PHE A 370 -15.45 -12.19 17.36
C PHE A 370 -15.11 -13.23 18.43
N ILE A 371 -14.30 -12.80 19.39
CA ILE A 371 -13.90 -13.55 20.57
C ILE A 371 -14.52 -12.89 21.79
N ASP A 372 -15.25 -13.63 22.62
CA ASP A 372 -15.87 -13.09 23.84
C ASP A 372 -14.86 -12.81 24.96
N GLY A 373 -15.34 -12.26 26.08
CA GLY A 373 -14.53 -12.01 27.28
C GLY A 373 -13.94 -13.26 27.94
N ASP A 374 -14.45 -14.47 27.64
CA ASP A 374 -13.87 -15.75 28.08
C ASP A 374 -12.76 -16.26 27.15
N GLY A 375 -12.46 -15.53 26.06
CA GLY A 375 -11.49 -15.96 25.05
C GLY A 375 -12.04 -17.01 24.07
N LYS A 376 -13.35 -17.20 23.99
CA LYS A 376 -13.99 -18.17 23.08
C LYS A 376 -14.46 -17.49 21.80
N LYS A 377 -14.18 -18.13 20.66
CA LYS A 377 -14.69 -17.66 19.37
C LYS A 377 -16.19 -17.90 19.26
N GLN A 378 -16.95 -16.82 19.16
CA GLN A 378 -18.40 -16.84 19.02
C GLN A 378 -18.85 -16.76 17.56
N GLN A 379 -18.12 -15.99 16.75
CA GLN A 379 -18.48 -15.77 15.35
C GLN A 379 -17.23 -15.63 14.46
N GLU A 380 -17.35 -16.04 13.20
CA GLU A 380 -16.31 -15.90 12.17
C GLU A 380 -16.95 -15.48 10.85
N TRP A 381 -16.36 -14.48 10.20
CA TRP A 381 -16.74 -14.01 8.88
C TRP A 381 -15.64 -14.35 7.88
N LYS A 382 -16.01 -14.76 6.67
CA LYS A 382 -15.08 -15.10 5.59
C LYS A 382 -15.51 -14.46 4.27
N GLY A 383 -14.53 -14.11 3.45
CA GLY A 383 -14.74 -13.66 2.08
C GLY A 383 -13.84 -12.48 1.70
N GLY A 384 -13.54 -12.39 0.40
CA GLY A 384 -12.71 -11.32 -0.16
C GLY A 384 -13.53 -10.21 -0.77
N GLY A 385 -12.87 -9.41 -1.61
CA GLY A 385 -13.48 -8.34 -2.39
C GLY A 385 -12.67 -8.05 -3.64
N ASP A 386 -13.31 -7.42 -4.63
CA ASP A 386 -12.65 -6.94 -5.84
C ASP A 386 -12.82 -5.42 -5.95
N HIS A 387 -11.83 -4.71 -5.41
CA HIS A 387 -11.84 -3.26 -5.35
C HIS A 387 -11.70 -2.59 -6.74
N PHE A 388 -11.10 -3.28 -7.72
CA PHE A 388 -11.07 -2.78 -9.10
C PHE A 388 -12.45 -2.90 -9.75
N ALA A 389 -13.14 -4.04 -9.53
CA ALA A 389 -14.49 -4.22 -10.05
C ALA A 389 -15.47 -3.20 -9.43
N ASN A 390 -15.40 -2.94 -8.12
CA ASN A 390 -16.24 -1.93 -7.46
C ASN A 390 -15.97 -0.51 -7.99
N PHE A 391 -14.71 -0.15 -8.27
CA PHE A 391 -14.40 1.13 -8.91
C PHE A 391 -14.97 1.23 -10.33
N VAL A 392 -14.82 0.18 -11.15
CA VAL A 392 -15.38 0.15 -12.51
C VAL A 392 -16.90 0.24 -12.50
N GLU A 393 -17.56 -0.41 -11.54
CA GLU A 393 -18.99 -0.31 -11.32
C GLU A 393 -19.43 1.14 -11.05
N ALA A 394 -18.76 1.82 -10.11
CA ALA A 394 -19.02 3.21 -9.78
C ALA A 394 -18.81 4.15 -10.98
N VAL A 395 -17.74 3.96 -11.75
CA VAL A 395 -17.46 4.75 -12.96
C VAL A 395 -18.55 4.55 -14.03
N ARG A 396 -18.98 3.31 -14.27
CA ARG A 396 -20.03 3.03 -15.27
C ARG A 396 -21.39 3.56 -14.88
N ALA A 397 -21.69 3.55 -13.58
CA ALA A 397 -22.93 4.10 -13.05
C ALA A 397 -22.91 5.63 -12.93
N ASP A 398 -21.72 6.24 -13.05
CA ASP A 398 -21.48 7.65 -12.71
C ASP A 398 -21.99 8.00 -11.30
N ASP A 399 -21.73 7.09 -10.35
CA ASP A 399 -22.25 7.18 -8.98
C ASP A 399 -21.15 6.86 -7.95
N GLU A 400 -20.73 7.89 -7.22
CA GLU A 400 -19.70 7.76 -6.17
C GLU A 400 -20.18 6.97 -4.94
N ALA A 401 -21.49 6.89 -4.71
CA ALA A 401 -22.05 6.18 -3.55
C ALA A 401 -21.83 4.65 -3.63
N ILE A 402 -21.51 4.14 -4.82
CA ILE A 402 -21.14 2.73 -5.04
C ILE A 402 -19.74 2.43 -4.49
N LEU A 403 -18.87 3.43 -4.37
CA LEU A 403 -17.50 3.22 -3.91
C LEU A 403 -17.47 2.72 -2.47
N THR A 404 -16.83 1.57 -2.27
CA THR A 404 -16.52 1.06 -0.93
C THR A 404 -15.34 1.79 -0.29
N ALA A 405 -14.45 2.37 -1.10
CA ALA A 405 -13.27 3.13 -0.65
C ALA A 405 -13.20 4.49 -1.36
N PRO A 406 -14.14 5.41 -1.08
CA PRO A 406 -14.13 6.74 -1.69
C PRO A 406 -12.89 7.52 -1.25
N ILE A 407 -12.45 8.47 -2.09
CA ILE A 407 -11.20 9.21 -1.89
C ILE A 407 -11.12 9.93 -0.53
N VAL A 408 -12.25 10.42 0.00
CA VAL A 408 -12.31 11.08 1.32
C VAL A 408 -11.87 10.15 2.45
N GLU A 409 -12.27 8.88 2.40
CA GLU A 409 -11.86 7.87 3.39
C GLU A 409 -10.36 7.56 3.26
N GLY A 410 -9.84 7.55 2.03
CA GLY A 410 -8.41 7.43 1.75
C GLY A 410 -7.60 8.61 2.29
N HIS A 411 -8.11 9.84 2.13
CA HIS A 411 -7.51 11.06 2.66
C HIS A 411 -7.43 11.01 4.19
N LEU A 412 -8.56 10.81 4.87
CA LEU A 412 -8.60 10.76 6.34
C LEU A 412 -7.64 9.70 6.88
N SER A 413 -7.70 8.48 6.35
CA SER A 413 -6.83 7.40 6.81
C SER A 413 -5.35 7.72 6.56
N SER A 414 -5.00 8.37 5.43
CA SER A 414 -3.62 8.80 5.15
C SER A 414 -3.18 9.90 6.10
N ALA A 415 -4.05 10.86 6.39
CA ALA A 415 -3.79 11.95 7.31
C ALA A 415 -3.50 11.45 8.74
N PHE A 416 -4.19 10.42 9.23
CA PHE A 416 -3.85 9.80 10.52
C PHE A 416 -2.40 9.27 10.53
N CYS A 417 -1.97 8.59 9.47
CA CYS A 417 -0.58 8.14 9.34
C CYS A 417 0.39 9.34 9.34
N HIS A 418 0.07 10.40 8.60
CA HIS A 418 0.91 11.60 8.49
C HIS A 418 1.02 12.33 9.82
N LEU A 419 -0.08 12.47 10.56
CA LEU A 419 -0.10 13.09 11.90
C LEU A 419 0.73 12.30 12.91
N GLY A 420 0.71 10.96 12.84
CA GLY A 420 1.60 10.12 13.65
C GLY A 420 3.08 10.32 13.32
N ILE A 421 3.43 10.44 12.03
CA ILE A 421 4.80 10.77 11.61
C ILE A 421 5.18 12.20 12.03
N LEU A 422 4.28 13.17 11.88
CA LEU A 422 4.53 14.57 12.23
C LEU A 422 4.82 14.74 13.73
N SER A 423 4.03 14.07 14.58
CA SER A 423 4.29 14.02 16.03
C SER A 423 5.71 13.53 16.31
N HIS A 424 6.16 12.48 15.62
CA HIS A 424 7.53 11.97 15.75
C HIS A 424 8.59 12.95 15.24
N GLN A 425 8.39 13.56 14.06
CA GLN A 425 9.36 14.50 13.47
C GLN A 425 9.61 15.74 14.34
N LEU A 426 8.58 16.19 15.07
CA LEU A 426 8.64 17.35 15.96
C LEU A 426 9.02 16.99 17.40
N GLY A 427 9.22 15.71 17.68
CA GLY A 427 9.55 15.20 19.01
C GLY A 427 11.04 15.30 19.34
N ASP A 428 11.34 15.01 20.60
CA ASP A 428 12.69 15.05 21.15
C ASP A 428 13.14 13.65 21.60
N ALA A 429 14.45 13.43 21.62
CA ALA A 429 15.02 12.23 22.23
C ALA A 429 14.65 12.18 23.71
N ALA A 430 14.14 11.03 24.16
CA ALA A 430 13.67 10.83 25.53
C ALA A 430 14.16 9.49 26.09
N THR A 431 14.43 9.51 27.39
CA THR A 431 14.72 8.30 28.18
C THR A 431 13.44 7.50 28.43
N PRO A 432 13.56 6.18 28.70
CA PRO A 432 12.40 5.37 29.07
C PRO A 432 11.60 5.92 30.26
N SER A 433 12.27 6.52 31.25
CA SER A 433 11.61 7.10 32.41
C SER A 433 10.83 8.37 32.09
N GLU A 434 11.31 9.21 31.18
CA GLU A 434 10.56 10.38 30.69
C GLU A 434 9.30 9.95 29.93
N ILE A 435 9.38 8.88 29.14
CA ILE A 435 8.23 8.31 28.43
C ILE A 435 7.24 7.69 29.42
N ASP A 436 7.73 6.95 30.43
CA ASP A 436 6.90 6.37 31.49
C ASP A 436 6.11 7.47 32.24
N VAL A 437 6.72 8.65 32.47
CA VAL A 437 6.04 9.82 33.06
C VAL A 437 5.04 10.43 32.08
N ALA A 438 5.43 10.63 30.81
CA ALA A 438 4.59 11.28 29.81
C ALA A 438 3.28 10.54 29.55
N TRP A 439 3.28 9.21 29.66
CA TRP A 439 2.12 8.35 29.35
C TRP A 439 1.45 7.74 30.58
N ALA A 440 1.85 8.13 31.81
CA ALA A 440 1.39 7.54 33.05
C ALA A 440 -0.14 7.55 33.23
N ASP A 441 -0.80 8.59 32.73
CA ASP A 441 -2.26 8.78 32.85
C ASP A 441 -3.06 8.14 31.70
N ASP A 442 -2.40 7.51 30.73
CA ASP A 442 -3.02 6.77 29.64
C ASP A 442 -2.63 5.27 29.71
N PRO A 443 -3.52 4.41 30.24
CA PRO A 443 -3.26 2.98 30.37
C PRO A 443 -3.00 2.29 29.02
N ILE A 444 -3.63 2.76 27.95
CA ILE A 444 -3.53 2.18 26.61
C ILE A 444 -2.18 2.54 25.98
N ALA A 445 -1.76 3.81 26.13
CA ALA A 445 -0.44 4.26 25.73
C ALA A 445 0.65 3.54 26.55
N THR A 446 0.48 3.46 27.87
CA THR A 446 1.39 2.74 28.78
C THR A 446 1.56 1.28 28.40
N ASP A 447 0.48 0.55 28.11
CA ASP A 447 0.57 -0.84 27.61
C ASP A 447 1.36 -0.92 26.29
N ALA A 448 1.02 -0.08 25.32
CA ALA A 448 1.66 -0.11 24.02
C ALA A 448 3.17 0.21 24.10
N TRP A 449 3.54 1.18 24.94
CA TRP A 449 4.93 1.50 25.23
C TRP A 449 5.66 0.34 25.92
N ASN A 450 5.06 -0.27 26.94
CA ASN A 450 5.64 -1.41 27.64
C ASN A 450 5.90 -2.59 26.70
N ARG A 451 4.98 -2.86 25.77
CA ARG A 451 5.15 -3.89 24.75
C ARG A 451 6.22 -3.51 23.73
N MET A 452 6.32 -2.24 23.32
CA MET A 452 7.42 -1.76 22.48
C MET A 452 8.77 -1.96 23.19
N ARG A 453 8.90 -1.52 24.45
CA ARG A 453 10.12 -1.66 25.24
C ARG A 453 10.54 -3.12 25.40
N SER A 454 9.57 -4.01 25.61
CA SER A 454 9.81 -5.47 25.67
C SER A 454 10.34 -6.01 24.33
N HIS A 455 9.77 -5.58 23.21
CA HIS A 455 10.21 -5.95 21.86
C HIS A 455 11.64 -5.46 21.56
N LEU A 456 11.96 -4.22 21.93
CA LEU A 456 13.30 -3.64 21.76
C LEU A 456 14.34 -4.37 22.63
N THR A 457 13.96 -4.72 23.87
CA THR A 457 14.79 -5.52 24.78
C THR A 457 15.06 -6.91 24.20
N ALA A 458 14.05 -7.59 23.66
CA ALA A 458 14.23 -8.91 23.02
C ALA A 458 15.18 -8.86 21.81
N ASN A 459 15.30 -7.70 21.16
CA ASN A 459 16.23 -7.44 20.07
C ASN A 459 17.60 -6.91 20.53
N ALA A 460 17.81 -6.76 21.85
CA ALA A 460 19.00 -6.17 22.45
C ALA A 460 19.34 -4.78 21.91
N VAL A 461 18.30 -3.95 21.67
CA VAL A 461 18.48 -2.54 21.30
C VAL A 461 18.91 -1.76 22.55
N ASP A 462 20.04 -1.08 22.46
CA ASP A 462 20.54 -0.19 23.51
C ASP A 462 19.94 1.22 23.33
N LEU A 463 18.95 1.54 24.16
CA LEU A 463 18.28 2.84 24.13
C LEU A 463 19.12 4.00 24.65
N SER A 464 20.27 3.74 25.28
CA SER A 464 21.24 4.79 25.62
C SER A 464 22.08 5.20 24.42
N ALA A 465 22.32 4.27 23.48
CA ALA A 465 23.07 4.50 22.25
C ALA A 465 22.18 4.95 21.08
N THR A 466 20.92 4.51 21.06
CA THR A 466 19.92 4.92 20.06
C THR A 466 18.64 5.31 20.80
N PRO A 467 18.55 6.57 21.25
CA PRO A 467 17.42 7.02 22.04
C PRO A 467 16.12 6.95 21.24
N VAL A 468 15.03 6.69 21.96
CA VAL A 468 13.68 6.78 21.38
C VAL A 468 13.29 8.24 21.32
N VAL A 469 12.50 8.61 20.32
CA VAL A 469 11.89 9.95 20.23
C VAL A 469 10.52 9.89 20.88
N LEU A 470 10.30 10.74 21.88
CA LEU A 470 8.96 11.07 22.37
C LEU A 470 8.40 12.17 21.48
N GLY A 471 7.42 11.82 20.66
CA GLY A 471 6.78 12.70 19.73
C GLY A 471 6.05 13.85 20.42
N ARG A 472 6.07 15.03 19.80
CA ARG A 472 5.31 16.20 20.26
C ARG A 472 3.82 15.86 20.24
N PRO A 473 3.06 16.05 21.33
CA PRO A 473 1.61 15.93 21.31
C PRO A 473 1.01 17.03 20.43
N LEU A 474 0.16 16.66 19.47
CA LEU A 474 -0.47 17.59 18.54
C LEU A 474 -1.97 17.61 18.78
N ARG A 475 -2.55 18.79 19.02
CA ARG A 475 -4.02 18.98 19.04
C ARG A 475 -4.48 19.41 17.65
N VAL A 476 -5.33 18.64 17.03
CA VAL A 476 -5.66 18.80 15.61
C VAL A 476 -7.08 19.36 15.49
N GLN A 477 -7.25 20.36 14.63
CA GLN A 477 -8.59 20.84 14.30
C GLN A 477 -9.33 19.78 13.46
N ALA A 478 -10.65 19.66 13.62
CA ALA A 478 -11.44 18.66 12.90
C ALA A 478 -11.29 18.72 11.36
N SER A 479 -11.00 19.91 10.80
CA SER A 479 -10.69 20.14 9.39
C SER A 479 -9.36 19.51 8.94
N GLY A 480 -8.41 19.31 9.85
CA GLY A 480 -7.08 18.78 9.55
C GLY A 480 -6.09 19.78 8.96
N ASP A 481 -6.49 21.02 8.75
CA ASP A 481 -5.65 22.08 8.17
C ASP A 481 -4.80 22.83 9.21
N THR A 482 -5.08 22.63 10.51
CA THR A 482 -4.47 23.39 11.61
C THR A 482 -4.12 22.51 12.79
N ILE A 483 -2.92 22.71 13.34
CA ILE A 483 -2.52 22.22 14.67
C ILE A 483 -2.69 23.37 15.67
N ILE A 484 -3.58 23.17 16.64
CA ILE A 484 -4.02 24.22 17.56
C ILE A 484 -2.85 24.65 18.45
N GLY A 485 -2.44 25.91 18.30
CA GLY A 485 -1.36 26.51 19.09
C GLY A 485 0.05 26.14 18.64
N ASP A 486 0.21 25.46 17.49
CA ASP A 486 1.52 25.06 16.96
C ASP A 486 1.66 25.49 15.48
N PRO A 487 2.19 26.71 15.22
CA PRO A 487 2.40 27.22 13.87
C PRO A 487 3.44 26.43 13.07
N GLU A 488 4.44 25.84 13.74
CA GLU A 488 5.47 25.02 13.10
C GLU A 488 4.84 23.74 12.56
N ALA A 489 4.11 23.02 13.41
CA ALA A 489 3.41 21.80 13.00
C ALA A 489 2.35 22.08 11.93
N THR A 490 1.63 23.21 12.04
CA THR A 490 0.66 23.64 11.03
C THR A 490 1.31 23.85 9.67
N ALA A 491 2.48 24.49 9.60
CA ALA A 491 3.20 24.69 8.35
C ALA A 491 3.65 23.37 7.69
N MET A 492 3.88 22.32 8.48
CA MET A 492 4.27 20.99 7.99
C MET A 492 3.10 20.14 7.49
N LEU A 493 1.85 20.56 7.69
CA LEU A 493 0.68 19.91 7.08
C LEU A 493 0.60 20.14 5.57
N VAL A 494 1.34 21.13 5.07
CA VAL A 494 1.33 21.61 3.68
C VAL A 494 2.66 21.26 3.00
N ARG A 495 2.58 20.83 1.74
CA ARG A 495 3.79 20.60 0.94
C ARG A 495 4.24 21.88 0.25
N ASN A 496 5.54 22.14 0.32
CA ASN A 496 6.21 23.06 -0.59
C ASN A 496 6.62 22.33 -1.87
N CYS A 497 5.78 22.40 -2.91
CA CYS A 497 6.07 21.81 -4.21
C CYS A 497 7.17 22.58 -4.96
N ARG A 498 7.83 21.91 -5.90
CA ARG A 498 8.75 22.56 -6.85
C ARG A 498 8.13 22.63 -8.23
N GLU A 499 8.39 23.70 -8.98
CA GLU A 499 8.02 23.79 -10.40
C GLU A 499 8.82 22.77 -11.24
N PRO A 500 8.24 22.17 -12.30
CA PRO A 500 6.84 22.28 -12.77
C PRO A 500 5.87 21.26 -12.12
N TYR A 501 6.24 20.70 -10.96
CA TYR A 501 5.52 19.62 -10.27
C TYR A 501 4.65 20.19 -9.14
N SER A 502 3.68 21.02 -9.51
CA SER A 502 2.67 21.61 -8.62
C SER A 502 1.29 21.01 -8.86
N PHE A 503 0.36 21.24 -7.93
CA PHE A 503 -1.05 20.85 -8.09
C PHE A 503 -1.79 21.76 -9.06
#